data_AF-A0A7C1BDP3-F1
#
_entry.id   AF-A0A7C1BDP3-F1
#
_cell.length_a   1.000
_cell.length_b   1.000
_cell.length_c   1.000
_cell.angle_alpha   90.00
_cell.angle_beta   90.00
_cell.angle_gamma   90.00
#
_symmetry.space_group_name_H-M   'P 1'
#
loop_
_entity.id
_entity.type
_entity.pdbx_description
1 polymer ?
#
loop_
_entity_poly.entity_id
_entity_poly.type
_entity_poly.pdbx_seq_one_letter_code
_entity_poly.pdbx_strand_id
1 'polypeptide(L)'
;MNRNTGFSNLKKGIILSLPIMLGYIPVGMAFGSSAVSLGFAPLETVLISVLIFAGSSQFALITLMNSSHLMAFIIPVFLNMRHIIYSSIVAHKIKISVPHLTAFGLTDEVFATSVNQEGD
;
A
#
# COMPACT_ATOMS: atom_id res chain seq x y z
N MET A 1 22.69 13.70 -20.88
CA MET A 1 21.77 12.88 -20.06
C MET A 1 22.22 11.43 -20.16
N ASN A 2 22.89 10.91 -19.13
CA ASN A 2 23.65 9.66 -19.21
C ASN A 2 22.71 8.45 -19.02
N ARG A 3 22.64 7.52 -19.99
CA ARG A 3 21.70 6.38 -20.01
C ARG A 3 21.94 5.36 -18.86
N ASN A 4 23.06 5.48 -18.14
CA ASN A 4 23.44 4.59 -17.03
C ASN A 4 22.78 4.94 -15.67
N THR A 5 22.11 6.10 -15.53
CA THR A 5 21.53 6.50 -14.24
C THR A 5 20.21 5.78 -13.91
N GLY A 6 19.42 5.39 -14.92
CA GLY A 6 18.11 4.75 -14.71
C GLY A 6 18.20 3.39 -14.00
N PHE A 7 19.13 2.53 -14.42
CA PHE A 7 19.34 1.21 -13.83
C PHE A 7 19.91 1.27 -12.41
N SER A 8 20.81 2.23 -12.16
CA SER A 8 21.37 2.46 -10.81
C SER A 8 20.30 2.94 -9.84
N ASN A 9 19.43 3.85 -10.27
CA ASN A 9 18.32 4.38 -9.46
C ASN A 9 17.25 3.30 -9.17
N LEU A 10 16.93 2.45 -10.15
CA LEU A 10 16.04 1.31 -9.95
C LEU A 10 16.61 0.31 -8.93
N LYS A 11 17.90 -0.04 -9.06
CA LYS A 11 18.57 -0.94 -8.13
C LYS A 11 18.57 -0.37 -6.70
N LYS A 12 18.86 0.92 -6.55
CA LYS A 12 18.81 1.62 -5.26
C LYS A 12 17.40 1.58 -4.66
N GLY A 13 16.37 1.87 -5.46
CA GLY A 13 14.96 1.78 -5.05
C GLY A 13 14.57 0.40 -4.55
N ILE A 14 14.91 -0.67 -5.28
CA ILE A 14 14.63 -2.06 -4.88
C ILE A 14 15.28 -2.40 -3.54
N ILE A 15 16.55 -2.00 -3.35
CA ILE A 15 17.28 -2.27 -2.10
C ILE A 15 16.62 -1.55 -0.92
N LEU A 16 16.17 -0.30 -1.12
CA LEU A 16 15.49 0.48 -0.09
C LEU A 16 14.09 -0.04 0.25
N SER A 17 13.41 -0.71 -0.69
CA SER A 17 12.09 -1.29 -0.47
C SER A 17 12.12 -2.68 0.20
N LEU A 18 13.26 -3.37 0.23
CA LEU A 18 13.38 -4.71 0.82
C LEU A 18 12.93 -4.78 2.30
N PRO A 19 13.37 -3.87 3.20
CA PRO A 19 12.93 -3.90 4.60
C PRO A 19 11.43 -3.69 4.74
N ILE A 20 10.85 -2.81 3.91
CA ILE A 20 9.40 -2.55 3.87
C ILE A 20 8.65 -3.83 3.48
N MET A 21 9.14 -4.52 2.45
CA MET A 21 8.53 -5.78 1.98
C MET A 21 8.53 -6.86 3.05
N LEU A 22 9.64 -7.00 3.79
CA LEU A 22 9.73 -7.94 4.91
C LEU A 22 8.75 -7.60 6.03
N GLY A 23 8.50 -6.31 6.26
CA GLY A 23 7.49 -5.83 7.21
C GLY A 23 6.06 -6.26 6.87
N TYR A 24 5.73 -6.52 5.60
CA TYR A 24 4.39 -6.96 5.21
C TYR A 24 4.08 -8.42 5.55
N ILE A 25 5.10 -9.27 5.75
CA ILE A 25 4.90 -10.69 6.09
C ILE A 25 4.11 -10.87 7.40
N PRO A 26 4.54 -10.31 8.55
CA PRO A 26 3.78 -10.45 9.80
C PRO A 26 2.41 -9.76 9.74
N VAL A 27 2.29 -8.64 9.02
CA VAL A 27 1.02 -7.92 8.84
C VAL A 27 0.01 -8.79 8.07
N GLY A 28 0.44 -9.43 6.99
CA GLY A 28 -0.38 -10.34 6.21
C GLY A 28 -0.82 -11.57 7.01
N MET A 29 0.07 -12.13 7.84
CA MET A 29 -0.28 -13.22 8.76
C MET A 29 -1.34 -12.80 9.78
N ALA A 30 -1.18 -11.61 10.39
CA ALA A 30 -2.14 -11.06 11.34
C ALA A 30 -3.51 -10.77 10.70
N PHE A 31 -3.52 -10.28 9.46
CA PHE A 31 -4.75 -10.12 8.69
C PHE A 31 -5.42 -11.46 8.43
N GLY A 32 -4.65 -12.45 7.96
CA GLY A 32 -5.13 -13.80 7.68
C GLY A 32 -5.80 -14.45 8.88
N SER A 33 -5.15 -14.41 10.05
CA SER A 33 -5.71 -14.97 11.28
C SER A 33 -6.98 -14.22 11.74
N SER A 34 -7.02 -12.91 11.56
CA SER A 34 -8.16 -12.07 11.96
C SER A 34 -9.37 -12.31 11.07
N ALA A 35 -9.19 -12.39 9.75
CA ALA A 35 -10.27 -12.62 8.80
C ALA A 35 -10.91 -13.99 8.98
N VAL A 36 -10.11 -15.04 9.17
CA VAL A 36 -10.61 -16.40 9.45
C VAL A 36 -11.39 -16.44 10.77
N SER A 37 -10.92 -15.71 11.79
CA SER A 37 -11.60 -15.60 13.09
C SER A 37 -12.94 -14.86 13.00
N LEU A 38 -13.10 -13.97 12.00
CA LEU A 38 -14.35 -13.25 11.70
C LEU A 38 -15.30 -14.03 10.78
N GLY A 39 -14.93 -15.25 10.37
CA GLY A 39 -15.78 -16.16 9.60
C GLY A 39 -15.57 -16.12 8.08
N PHE A 40 -14.57 -15.39 7.58
CA PHE A 40 -14.23 -15.37 6.15
C PHE A 40 -13.54 -16.65 5.72
N ALA A 41 -13.82 -17.13 4.50
CA ALA A 41 -13.11 -18.27 3.97
C ALA A 41 -11.62 -17.92 3.70
N PRO A 42 -10.69 -18.89 3.81
CA PRO A 42 -9.27 -18.63 3.51
C PRO A 42 -9.04 -18.08 2.11
N LEU A 43 -9.79 -18.55 1.12
CA LEU A 43 -9.71 -18.07 -0.26
C LEU A 43 -10.18 -16.62 -0.39
N GLU A 44 -11.29 -16.26 0.26
CA GLU A 44 -11.80 -14.88 0.28
C GLU A 44 -10.81 -13.93 0.96
N THR A 45 -10.21 -14.38 2.06
CA THR A 45 -9.18 -13.63 2.79
C THR A 45 -7.99 -13.31 1.88
N VAL A 46 -7.50 -14.30 1.13
CA VAL A 46 -6.41 -14.09 0.16
C VAL A 46 -6.83 -13.11 -0.94
N LEU A 47 -8.06 -13.25 -1.47
CA LEU A 47 -8.57 -12.34 -2.50
C LEU A 47 -8.67 -10.90 -2.00
N ILE A 48 -9.17 -10.69 -0.78
CA ILE A 48 -9.24 -9.36 -0.15
C ILE A 48 -7.83 -8.77 -0.02
N SER A 49 -6.87 -9.56 0.46
CA SER A 49 -5.48 -9.10 0.64
C SER A 49 -4.80 -8.71 -0.69
N VAL A 50 -5.08 -9.45 -1.77
CA VAL A 50 -4.52 -9.18 -3.12
C VAL A 50 -5.18 -7.98 -3.79
N LEU A 51 -6.51 -7.87 -3.69
CA LEU A 51 -7.28 -6.80 -4.36
C LEU A 51 -7.20 -5.48 -3.60
N ILE A 52 -7.17 -5.53 -2.27
CA ILE A 52 -7.14 -4.37 -1.38
C ILE A 52 -5.75 -4.30 -0.77
N PHE A 53 -4.81 -3.82 -1.58
CA PHE A 53 -3.42 -3.59 -1.17
C PHE A 53 -3.29 -2.32 -0.30
N ALA A 54 -4.04 -2.30 0.81
CA ALA A 54 -4.10 -1.17 1.72
C ALA A 54 -4.27 -1.71 3.15
N GLY A 55 -3.18 -1.65 3.93
CA GLY A 55 -3.01 -2.32 5.22
C GLY A 55 -4.11 -2.00 6.23
N SER A 56 -4.30 -0.73 6.58
CA SER A 56 -5.30 -0.35 7.58
C SER A 56 -6.74 -0.56 7.10
N SER A 57 -7.01 -0.34 5.81
CA SER A 57 -8.37 -0.44 5.28
C SER A 57 -8.89 -1.87 5.14
N GLN A 58 -8.03 -2.86 4.90
CA GLN A 58 -8.46 -4.27 4.84
C GLN A 58 -8.90 -4.78 6.22
N PHE A 59 -8.24 -4.38 7.31
CA PHE A 59 -8.70 -4.68 8.68
C PHE A 59 -10.02 -3.97 9.03
N ALA A 60 -10.16 -2.70 8.64
CA ALA A 60 -11.42 -1.97 8.83
C ALA A 60 -12.58 -2.61 8.06
N LEU A 61 -12.33 -3.03 6.81
CA LEU A 61 -13.32 -3.71 5.97
C LEU A 61 -13.84 -4.99 6.62
N ILE A 62 -12.96 -5.93 7.00
CA ILE A 62 -13.40 -7.23 7.55
C ILE A 62 -14.12 -7.06 8.89
N THR A 63 -13.70 -6.09 9.71
CA THR A 63 -14.31 -5.83 11.02
C THR A 63 -15.72 -5.24 10.85
N LEU A 64 -15.88 -4.32 9.92
CA LEU A 64 -17.15 -3.63 9.68
C LEU A 64 -18.13 -4.45 8.84
N MET A 65 -17.66 -5.41 8.03
CA MET A 65 -18.53 -6.23 7.19
C MET A 65 -19.57 -6.99 8.02
N ASN A 66 -19.20 -7.46 9.22
CA ASN A 66 -20.11 -8.17 10.13
C ASN A 66 -21.11 -7.24 10.84
N SER A 67 -20.90 -5.92 10.82
CA SER A 67 -21.76 -4.95 11.51
C SER A 67 -22.61 -4.11 10.54
N SER A 68 -21.98 -3.54 9.51
CA SER A 68 -22.63 -2.69 8.52
C SER A 68 -21.84 -2.67 7.21
N HIS A 69 -22.44 -3.23 6.17
CA HIS A 69 -21.92 -3.22 4.80
C HIS A 69 -21.66 -1.80 4.27
N LEU A 70 -22.51 -0.83 4.65
CA LEU A 70 -22.35 0.56 4.24
C LEU A 70 -21.08 1.17 4.85
N MET A 71 -20.87 0.97 6.16
CA MET A 71 -19.67 1.48 6.83
C MET A 71 -18.41 0.74 6.39
N ALA A 72 -18.53 -0.56 6.10
CA ALA A 72 -17.46 -1.37 5.54
C ALA A 72 -16.97 -0.84 4.17
N PHE A 73 -17.81 -0.12 3.42
CA PHE A 73 -17.36 0.56 2.19
C PHE A 73 -16.84 1.97 2.46
N ILE A 74 -17.58 2.77 3.22
CA ILE A 74 -17.26 4.20 3.44
C ILE A 74 -15.92 4.37 4.16
N ILE A 75 -15.70 3.65 5.27
CA ILE A 75 -14.52 3.85 6.12
C ILE A 75 -13.22 3.53 5.36
N PRO A 76 -13.08 2.38 4.68
CA PRO A 76 -11.95 2.10 3.80
C PRO A 76 -11.71 3.16 2.74
N VAL A 77 -12.75 3.65 2.07
CA VAL A 77 -12.60 4.70 1.05
C VAL A 77 -12.00 5.97 1.66
N PHE A 78 -12.50 6.41 2.82
CA PHE A 78 -11.98 7.58 3.53
C PHE A 78 -10.52 7.38 4.00
N LEU A 79 -10.18 6.21 4.52
CA LEU A 79 -8.79 5.88 4.90
C LEU A 79 -7.84 5.95 3.70
N ASN A 80 -8.31 5.57 2.52
CA ASN A 80 -7.54 5.60 1.28
C ASN A 80 -7.48 7.00 0.62
N MET A 81 -8.29 7.97 1.06
CA MET A 81 -8.24 9.33 0.48
C MET A 81 -6.87 10.01 0.63
N ARG A 82 -6.02 9.55 1.55
CA ARG A 82 -4.63 10.00 1.66
C ARG A 82 -3.83 9.86 0.36
N HIS A 83 -4.21 8.95 -0.53
CA HIS A 83 -3.56 8.80 -1.83
C HIS A 83 -3.74 10.05 -2.70
N ILE A 84 -4.80 10.84 -2.49
CA ILE A 84 -4.99 12.15 -3.13
C ILE A 84 -3.87 13.10 -2.69
N ILE A 85 -3.58 13.15 -1.39
CA ILE A 85 -2.51 13.97 -0.82
C ILE A 85 -1.16 13.52 -1.35
N TYR A 86 -0.90 12.21 -1.36
CA TYR A 86 0.33 11.63 -1.90
C TYR A 86 0.53 11.96 -3.37
N SER A 87 -0.52 11.86 -4.18
CA SER A 87 -0.45 12.19 -5.60
C SER A 87 -0.05 13.65 -5.83
N SER A 88 -0.58 14.58 -5.03
CA SER A 88 -0.25 16.00 -5.13
C SER A 88 1.23 16.27 -4.82
N ILE A 89 1.76 15.64 -3.77
CA ILE A 89 3.15 15.81 -3.33
C ILE A 89 4.13 15.16 -4.32
N VAL A 90 3.83 13.96 -4.81
CA VAL A 90 4.70 13.22 -5.73
C VAL A 90 4.65 13.81 -7.15
N ALA A 91 3.49 14.32 -7.60
CA ALA A 91 3.33 14.93 -8.93
C ALA A 91 4.25 16.13 -9.17
N HIS A 92 4.63 16.86 -8.10
CA HIS A 92 5.58 17.97 -8.21
C HIS A 92 7.05 17.52 -8.25
N LYS A 93 7.35 16.26 -7.88
CA LYS A 93 8.72 15.81 -7.60
C LYS A 93 9.26 14.79 -8.61
N ILE A 94 8.40 13.98 -9.23
CA ILE A 94 8.86 12.86 -10.06
C ILE A 94 8.08 12.83 -11.38
N LYS A 95 8.79 12.75 -12.51
CA LYS A 95 8.15 12.42 -13.80
C LYS A 95 7.80 10.93 -13.81
N ILE A 96 6.51 10.64 -13.67
CA ILE A 96 6.01 9.27 -13.60
C ILE A 96 5.70 8.74 -15.00
N SER A 97 6.33 7.63 -15.38
CA SER A 97 6.11 6.98 -16.69
C SER A 97 4.87 6.08 -16.73
N VAL A 98 4.45 5.52 -15.59
CA VAL A 98 3.34 4.54 -15.48
C VAL A 98 2.47 4.84 -14.24
N PRO A 99 1.69 5.95 -14.25
CA PRO A 99 1.06 6.52 -13.05
C PRO A 99 0.19 5.54 -12.27
N HIS A 100 -0.52 4.65 -12.95
CA HIS A 100 -1.43 3.67 -12.35
C HIS A 100 -0.69 2.62 -11.51
N LEU A 101 0.41 2.08 -12.02
CA LEU A 101 1.22 1.07 -11.34
C LEU A 101 1.97 1.67 -10.14
N THR A 102 2.53 2.87 -10.31
CA THR A 102 3.17 3.59 -9.21
C THR A 102 2.19 3.99 -8.12
N ALA A 103 0.95 4.34 -8.47
CA ALA A 103 -0.08 4.67 -7.48
C ALA A 103 -0.51 3.45 -6.67
N PHE A 104 -0.63 2.28 -7.30
CA PHE A 104 -0.97 1.03 -6.62
C PHE A 104 0.09 0.61 -5.59
N GLY A 105 1.37 0.82 -5.89
CA GLY A 105 2.48 0.50 -4.99
C GLY A 105 2.81 1.59 -3.95
N LEU A 106 2.11 2.72 -3.96
CA LEU A 106 2.42 3.86 -3.09
C LEU A 106 1.79 3.67 -1.71
N THR A 107 2.51 2.97 -0.84
CA THR A 107 2.13 2.82 0.57
C THR A 107 2.75 3.92 1.43
N ASP A 108 2.29 4.03 2.67
CA ASP A 108 2.76 5.06 3.61
C ASP A 108 4.27 4.98 3.86
N GLU A 109 4.78 3.75 3.96
CA GLU A 109 6.21 3.48 4.17
C GLU A 109 7.04 3.87 2.94
N VAL A 110 6.52 3.60 1.75
CA VAL A 110 7.15 3.99 0.48
C VAL A 110 7.13 5.51 0.32
N PHE A 111 6.03 6.16 0.67
CA PHE A 111 5.93 7.62 0.66
C PHE A 111 6.89 8.25 1.68
N ALA A 112 6.90 7.78 2.93
CA ALA A 112 7.77 8.31 3.98
C ALA A 112 9.26 8.16 3.63
N THR A 113 9.66 7.00 3.09
CA THR A 113 11.04 6.79 2.65
C THR A 113 11.42 7.63 1.43
N SER A 114 10.47 7.94 0.55
CA SER A 114 10.70 8.81 -0.62
C SER A 114 10.92 10.29 -0.24
N VAL A 115 10.19 10.79 0.76
CA VAL A 115 10.30 12.19 1.21
C VAL A 115 11.52 12.40 2.11
N ASN A 116 11.91 11.40 2.91
CA ASN A 116 13.10 11.51 3.78
C ASN A 116 14.44 11.42 3.02
N GLN A 117 14.47 10.95 1.77
CA GLN A 117 15.69 10.87 0.96
C GLN A 117 16.14 12.19 0.31
N GLU A 118 15.37 13.28 0.47
CA GLU A 118 15.74 14.62 -0.04
C GLU A 118 16.78 15.36 0.80
N GLY A 119 17.31 14.74 1.86
CA GLY A 119 18.27 15.35 2.79
C GLY A 119 19.76 15.15 2.48
N ASP A 120 20.11 14.40 1.42
CA ASP A 120 21.50 14.08 1.03
C ASP A 120 21.89 14.68 -0.34
#